data_AF-X0HSI5-F1
#
_entry.id   AF-X0HSI5-F1
#
_cell.length_a   1.000
_cell.length_b   1.000
_cell.length_c   1.000
_cell.angle_alpha   90.00
_cell.angle_beta   90.00
_cell.angle_gamma   90.00
#
_symmetry.space_group_name_H-M   'P 1'
#
loop_
_entity.id
_entity.type
_entity.pdbx_description
1 polymer ?
#
loop_
_entity_poly.entity_id
_entity_poly.type
_entity_poly.pdbx_seq_one_letter_code
_entity_poly.pdbx_strand_id
1 'polypeptide(L)'
;MGYAHNFEEAYGRHDQDRKARTSHTPLTEVFNILDDLEQCNKQRLGSLEVHWTGLRDPLNSSIFKEGYIKAFLALTIQARLCFYVEYRLHKQPSTLRFKDGRPLLDYALLPAAGQGPVVPILKVLLDLEADPNSRIHIFNQTPWERFLATSNEYARGERGAEPEYVEAIGDAMELMIEHGARVNGTFQMRKGEFEKGYDFKDLMAIAIRLGLPPHRLDRIREMIDNRNERKWFFSNILNMVGIQEAVVNQLLSIPHSQVYYKREWMDRKEHVLRSSGRQE
;
A
#
# COMPACT_ATOMS: atom_id res chain seq x y z
N MET A 1 7.98 8.64 19.70
CA MET A 1 6.98 8.73 18.62
C MET A 1 5.60 9.19 19.10
N GLY A 2 5.09 8.75 20.26
CA GLY A 2 3.75 9.17 20.74
C GLY A 2 3.53 10.70 20.82
N TYR A 3 4.55 11.47 21.23
CA TYR A 3 4.48 12.94 21.24
C TYR A 3 4.30 13.56 19.85
N ALA A 4 4.89 12.99 18.81
CA ALA A 4 4.78 13.51 17.44
C ALA A 4 3.40 13.23 16.85
N HIS A 5 2.81 12.07 17.15
CA HIS A 5 1.45 11.73 16.74
C HIS A 5 0.42 12.67 17.39
N ASN A 6 0.53 12.90 18.70
CA ASN A 6 -0.35 13.85 19.41
C ASN A 6 -0.23 15.28 18.86
N PHE A 7 0.97 15.67 18.40
CA PHE A 7 1.18 16.96 17.77
C PHE A 7 0.50 17.07 16.40
N GLU A 8 0.61 16.05 15.55
CA GLU A 8 -0.10 16.01 14.27
C GLU A 8 -1.62 15.98 14.45
N GLU A 9 -2.14 15.19 15.39
CA GLU A 9 -3.57 15.20 15.70
C GLU A 9 -4.06 16.58 16.18
N ALA A 10 -3.26 17.27 17.00
CA ALA A 10 -3.57 18.62 17.44
C ALA A 10 -3.54 19.62 16.29
N TYR A 11 -2.58 19.49 15.36
CA TYR A 11 -2.47 20.35 14.20
C TYR A 11 -3.62 20.12 13.20
N GLY A 12 -3.98 18.86 12.91
CA GLY A 12 -5.08 18.51 12.01
C GLY A 12 -6.44 18.99 12.54
N ARG A 13 -6.67 18.93 13.85
CA ARG A 13 -7.86 19.51 14.50
C ARG A 13 -7.88 21.05 14.40
N HIS A 14 -6.73 21.69 14.57
CA HIS A 14 -6.65 23.15 14.56
C HIS A 14 -6.79 23.74 13.15
N ASP A 15 -6.38 23.04 12.09
CA ASP A 15 -6.54 23.50 10.70
C ASP A 15 -8.01 23.47 10.25
N GLN A 16 -8.81 22.54 10.82
CA GLN A 16 -10.28 22.57 10.66
C GLN A 16 -10.95 23.75 11.38
N ASP A 17 -10.28 24.33 12.40
CA ASP A 17 -10.85 25.35 13.29
C ASP A 17 -10.23 26.76 13.19
N ARG A 18 -9.31 27.05 12.25
CA ARG A 18 -8.44 28.23 12.41
C ARG A 18 -9.06 29.60 12.06
N LYS A 19 -9.75 30.17 13.05
CA LYS A 19 -9.50 31.54 13.58
C LYS A 19 -8.98 31.45 15.02
N ALA A 20 -7.72 31.07 15.23
CA ALA A 20 -7.02 31.42 16.48
C ALA A 20 -5.50 31.51 16.27
N ARG A 21 -4.95 32.63 16.73
CA ARG A 21 -3.55 33.04 16.67
C ARG A 21 -2.80 32.45 17.86
N THR A 22 -1.91 31.51 17.61
CA THR A 22 -0.90 31.00 18.55
C THR A 22 0.38 30.76 17.77
N SER A 23 1.52 31.19 18.34
CA SER A 23 2.86 31.03 17.77
C SER A 23 3.21 29.54 17.72
N HIS A 24 2.78 28.87 16.66
CA HIS A 24 3.13 27.50 16.41
C HIS A 24 4.40 27.46 15.58
N THR A 25 5.40 26.75 16.11
CA THR A 25 6.50 26.19 15.32
C THR A 25 5.91 25.62 14.02
N PRO A 26 6.33 26.11 12.84
CA PRO A 26 5.86 25.56 11.57
C PRO A 26 6.10 24.04 11.53
N LEU A 27 5.15 23.27 10.99
CA LEU A 27 5.34 21.81 10.82
C LEU A 27 6.65 21.48 10.10
N THR A 28 7.10 22.35 9.19
CA THR A 28 8.38 22.24 8.50
C THR A 28 9.58 22.20 9.43
N GLU A 29 9.56 22.93 10.56
CA GLU A 29 10.65 22.86 11.55
C GLU A 29 10.66 21.50 12.25
N VAL A 30 9.48 20.97 12.61
CA VAL A 30 9.35 19.62 13.16
C VAL A 30 9.85 18.57 12.16
N PHE A 31 9.51 18.72 10.89
CA PHE A 31 9.96 17.81 9.83
C PHE A 31 11.47 17.86 9.63
N ASN A 32 12.09 19.05 9.73
CA ASN A 32 13.54 19.19 9.68
C ASN A 32 14.23 18.45 10.84
N ILE A 33 13.67 18.54 12.06
CA ILE A 33 14.19 17.79 13.22
C ILE A 33 14.11 16.28 12.98
N LEU A 34 13.01 15.80 12.38
CA LEU A 34 12.84 14.39 12.03
C LEU A 34 13.82 13.95 10.92
N ASP A 35 14.09 14.82 9.94
CA ASP A 35 15.10 14.60 8.89
C ASP A 35 16.52 14.50 9.50
N ASP A 36 16.86 15.40 10.43
CA ASP A 36 18.13 15.39 11.15
C ASP A 36 18.28 14.13 12.02
N LEU A 37 17.20 13.70 12.66
CA LEU A 37 17.16 12.45 13.42
C LEU A 37 17.41 11.23 12.52
N GLU A 38 16.76 11.15 11.36
CA GLU A 38 17.03 10.09 10.37
C GLU A 38 18.51 10.10 9.96
N GLN A 39 19.06 11.26 9.67
CA GLN A 39 20.45 11.40 9.21
C GLN A 39 21.44 10.97 10.30
N CYS A 40 21.24 11.40 11.55
CA CYS A 40 22.04 10.98 12.69
C CYS A 40 21.98 9.46 12.90
N ASN A 41 20.79 8.88 12.73
CA ASN A 41 20.57 7.46 12.88
C ASN A 41 21.25 6.64 11.79
N LYS A 42 21.22 7.10 10.53
CA LYS A 42 21.96 6.48 9.42
C LYS A 42 23.46 6.45 9.69
N GLN A 43 24.02 7.55 10.20
CA GLN A 43 25.45 7.65 10.51
C GLN A 43 25.88 6.76 11.69
N ARG A 44 25.07 6.69 12.75
CA ARG A 44 25.42 5.95 13.98
C ARG A 44 25.11 4.47 13.93
N LEU A 45 24.10 4.05 13.17
CA LEU A 45 23.57 2.67 13.19
C LEU A 45 23.71 1.92 11.88
N GLY A 46 24.46 2.49 10.93
CA GLY A 46 24.94 1.74 9.76
C GLY A 46 25.75 0.49 10.14
N SER A 47 26.31 0.46 11.36
CA SER A 47 27.13 -0.65 11.88
C SER A 47 26.42 -1.61 12.83
N LEU A 48 25.21 -1.31 13.29
CA LEU A 48 24.49 -2.13 14.29
C LEU A 48 23.46 -3.02 13.59
N GLU A 49 23.51 -4.33 13.79
CA GLU A 49 22.54 -5.31 13.25
C GLU A 49 21.17 -5.27 13.95
N VAL A 50 20.85 -4.20 14.68
CA VAL A 50 19.57 -4.08 15.41
C VAL A 50 18.48 -3.53 14.47
N HIS A 51 17.37 -4.27 14.40
CA HIS A 51 16.23 -3.98 13.53
C HIS A 51 15.15 -3.16 14.27
N TRP A 52 14.92 -1.92 13.85
CA TRP A 52 14.03 -1.00 14.57
C TRP A 52 12.54 -1.21 14.30
N THR A 53 12.17 -1.79 13.16
CA THR A 53 10.76 -2.06 12.84
C THR A 53 10.26 -3.40 13.44
N GLY A 54 11.11 -4.06 14.25
CA GLY A 54 10.86 -5.37 14.86
C GLY A 54 9.82 -5.39 15.98
N LEU A 55 9.22 -4.25 16.34
CA LEU A 55 8.17 -4.16 17.35
C LEU A 55 6.91 -4.95 16.97
N ARG A 56 6.63 -5.15 15.67
CA ARG A 56 5.44 -5.87 15.18
C ARG A 56 5.65 -7.38 15.07
N ASP A 57 6.79 -7.79 14.52
CA ASP A 57 7.11 -9.19 14.23
C ASP A 57 8.51 -9.48 14.81
N PRO A 58 8.63 -9.95 16.07
CA PRO A 58 9.92 -10.39 16.62
C PRO A 58 10.31 -11.70 15.93
N LEU A 59 10.87 -11.58 14.74
CA LEU A 59 11.48 -12.71 14.03
C LEU A 59 12.81 -13.03 14.70
N ASN A 60 13.16 -14.32 14.76
CA ASN A 60 14.51 -14.75 15.14
C ASN A 60 15.52 -13.95 14.31
N SER A 61 16.36 -13.18 15.00
CA SER A 61 17.26 -12.16 14.46
C SER A 61 18.22 -12.66 13.38
N SER A 62 18.38 -13.98 13.22
CA SER A 62 19.25 -14.61 12.23
C SER A 62 18.68 -14.67 10.80
N ILE A 63 17.35 -14.58 10.61
CA ILE A 63 16.71 -14.76 9.29
C ILE A 63 16.36 -13.41 8.64
N PHE A 64 16.16 -12.37 9.44
CA PHE A 64 15.69 -11.07 8.95
C PHE A 64 16.88 -10.15 8.62
N LYS A 65 17.26 -10.11 7.35
CA LYS A 65 18.11 -9.05 6.77
C LYS A 65 17.23 -8.16 5.90
N GLU A 66 16.52 -7.20 6.50
CA GLU A 66 16.08 -6.05 5.71
C GLU A 66 17.36 -5.38 5.20
N GLY A 67 17.38 -5.08 3.89
CA GLY A 67 18.56 -4.50 3.25
C GLY A 67 19.04 -3.25 4.00
N TYR A 68 20.28 -2.84 3.74
CA TYR A 68 20.98 -1.75 4.44
C TYR A 68 20.18 -0.42 4.55
N ILE A 69 19.13 -0.25 3.76
CA ILE A 69 18.20 0.88 3.80
C ILE A 69 17.11 0.63 4.87
N LYS A 70 17.51 0.76 6.13
CA LYS A 70 16.60 0.84 7.29
C LYS A 70 15.78 2.12 7.16
N ALA A 71 14.52 2.01 6.75
CA ALA A 71 13.71 3.20 6.50
C ALA A 71 13.15 3.75 7.82
N PHE A 72 13.72 4.83 8.34
CA PHE A 72 13.08 5.65 9.38
C PHE A 72 11.63 6.00 9.00
N LEU A 73 11.36 6.15 7.70
CA LEU A 73 10.03 6.30 7.13
C LEU A 73 9.06 5.15 7.48
N ALA A 74 9.51 3.91 7.61
CA ALA A 74 8.65 2.81 8.06
C ALA A 74 8.21 3.02 9.52
N LEU A 75 9.11 3.50 10.38
CA LEU A 75 8.77 3.82 11.78
C LEU A 75 7.78 4.97 11.88
N THR A 76 7.91 5.98 11.02
CA THR A 76 6.99 7.13 11.01
C THR A 76 5.60 6.72 10.53
N ILE A 77 5.51 5.74 9.61
CA ILE A 77 4.23 5.10 9.23
C ILE A 77 3.62 4.34 10.40
N GLN A 78 4.39 3.48 11.08
CA GLN A 78 3.90 2.76 12.26
C GLN A 78 3.48 3.72 13.39
N ALA A 79 4.14 4.86 13.49
CA ALA A 79 3.79 5.95 14.40
C ALA A 79 2.64 6.85 13.91
N ARG A 80 2.05 6.56 12.74
CA ARG A 80 0.94 7.30 12.14
C ARG A 80 1.23 8.81 11.98
N LEU A 81 2.47 9.15 11.59
CA LEU A 81 2.88 10.52 11.27
C LEU A 81 2.51 10.87 9.83
N CYS A 82 1.21 11.03 9.57
CA CYS A 82 0.63 11.22 8.24
C CYS A 82 1.26 12.41 7.50
N PHE A 83 1.36 13.58 8.15
CA PHE A 83 1.85 14.78 7.47
C PHE A 83 3.34 14.68 7.15
N TYR A 84 4.13 14.14 8.08
CA TYR A 84 5.55 13.91 7.82
C TYR A 84 5.77 12.90 6.69
N VAL A 85 5.02 11.80 6.68
CA VAL A 85 5.14 10.76 5.65
C VAL A 85 4.78 11.31 4.27
N GLU A 86 3.67 12.05 4.16
CA GLU A 86 3.27 12.74 2.92
C GLU A 86 4.35 13.71 2.45
N TYR A 87 4.83 14.59 3.34
CA TYR A 87 5.91 15.54 3.05
C TYR A 87 7.16 14.83 2.50
N ARG A 88 7.59 13.75 3.16
CA ARG A 88 8.79 13.00 2.77
C ARG A 88 8.63 12.28 1.44
N LEU A 89 7.48 11.67 1.21
CA LEU A 89 7.21 10.94 -0.02
C LEU A 89 7.12 11.88 -1.23
N HIS A 90 6.56 13.08 -1.07
CA HIS A 90 6.56 14.08 -2.13
C HIS A 90 7.95 14.68 -2.38
N LYS A 91 8.73 14.92 -1.33
CA LYS A 91 10.11 15.44 -1.45
C LYS A 91 11.04 14.42 -2.11
N GLN A 92 10.84 13.13 -1.87
CA GLN A 92 11.69 12.05 -2.39
C GLN A 92 10.88 10.80 -2.80
N PRO A 93 10.12 10.85 -3.91
CA PRO A 93 9.25 9.75 -4.34
C PRO A 93 10.01 8.45 -4.66
N SER A 94 11.27 8.58 -5.07
CA SER A 94 12.16 7.46 -5.36
C SER A 94 12.37 6.53 -4.17
N THR A 95 12.16 7.00 -2.93
CA THR A 95 12.23 6.20 -1.70
C THR A 95 11.30 4.98 -1.75
N LEU A 96 10.17 5.07 -2.48
CA LEU A 96 9.25 3.95 -2.67
C LEU A 96 9.84 2.82 -3.50
N ARG A 97 10.60 3.17 -4.55
CA ARG A 97 11.15 2.22 -5.52
C ARG A 97 12.43 1.55 -5.03
N PHE A 98 13.18 2.22 -4.17
CA PHE A 98 14.49 1.77 -3.68
C PHE A 98 14.45 1.12 -2.30
N LYS A 99 13.27 0.94 -1.70
CA LYS A 99 13.18 0.26 -0.42
C LYS A 99 13.29 -1.26 -0.61
N ASP A 100 14.44 -1.81 -0.23
CA ASP A 100 14.62 -3.25 -0.10
C ASP A 100 13.86 -3.82 1.10
N GLY A 101 13.48 -5.10 1.01
CA GLY A 101 12.84 -5.85 2.09
C GLY A 101 11.32 -5.64 2.15
N ARG A 102 10.82 -5.20 3.30
CA ARG A 102 9.37 -5.04 3.54
C ARG A 102 8.85 -3.74 2.90
N PRO A 103 7.86 -3.77 2.00
CA PRO A 103 7.30 -2.56 1.39
C PRO A 103 6.65 -1.64 2.43
N LEU A 104 6.73 -0.31 2.20
CA LEU A 104 6.06 0.69 3.04
C LEU A 104 4.54 0.46 3.15
N LEU A 105 3.95 -0.10 2.08
CA LEU A 105 2.55 -0.46 2.02
C LEU A 105 2.14 -1.45 3.12
N ASP A 106 3.00 -2.43 3.44
CA ASP A 106 2.73 -3.42 4.51
C ASP A 106 2.81 -2.80 5.92
N TYR A 107 3.55 -1.69 6.08
CA TYR A 107 3.53 -0.93 7.33
C TYR A 107 2.28 -0.07 7.46
N ALA A 108 1.77 0.49 6.36
CA ALA A 108 0.55 1.31 6.38
C ALA A 108 -0.71 0.45 6.58
N LEU A 109 -0.77 -0.74 5.98
CA LEU A 109 -1.88 -1.67 6.16
C LEU A 109 -1.93 -2.27 7.57
N LEU A 110 -0.75 -2.47 8.18
CA LEU A 110 -0.59 -3.25 9.40
C LEU A 110 0.46 -2.58 10.32
N PRO A 111 0.19 -1.40 10.89
CA PRO A 111 1.20 -0.60 11.60
C PRO A 111 1.73 -1.27 12.88
N ALA A 112 0.84 -1.85 13.70
CA ALA A 112 1.19 -2.62 14.89
C ALA A 112 0.11 -3.66 15.21
N ALA A 113 0.39 -4.60 16.11
CA ALA A 113 -0.60 -5.55 16.59
C ALA A 113 -1.76 -4.80 17.26
N GLY A 114 -2.99 -5.11 16.86
CA GLY A 114 -4.19 -4.47 17.43
C GLY A 114 -4.45 -3.05 16.91
N GLN A 115 -3.80 -2.60 15.84
CA GLN A 115 -4.10 -1.32 15.20
C GLN A 115 -4.61 -1.54 13.77
N GLY A 116 -5.64 -0.78 13.38
CA GLY A 116 -6.14 -0.77 12.00
C GLY A 116 -5.24 -0.03 11.02
N PRO A 117 -5.51 -0.14 9.70
CA PRO A 117 -4.76 0.53 8.64
C PRO A 117 -4.64 2.06 8.84
N VAL A 118 -3.58 2.64 8.31
CA VAL A 118 -3.37 4.09 8.25
C VAL A 118 -3.80 4.61 6.87
N VAL A 119 -5.11 4.75 6.68
CA VAL A 119 -5.73 5.06 5.37
C VAL A 119 -5.14 6.29 4.67
N PRO A 120 -4.86 7.44 5.34
CA PRO A 120 -4.27 8.59 4.65
C PRO A 120 -2.90 8.29 4.05
N ILE A 121 -2.04 7.57 4.79
CA ILE A 121 -0.73 7.15 4.30
C ILE A 121 -0.87 6.12 3.18
N LEU A 122 -1.80 5.17 3.33
CA LEU A 122 -2.08 4.15 2.33
C LEU A 122 -2.41 4.79 0.98
N LYS A 123 -3.28 5.80 0.99
CA LYS A 123 -3.65 6.56 -0.21
C LYS A 123 -2.43 7.22 -0.87
N VAL A 124 -1.60 7.94 -0.11
CA VAL A 124 -0.39 8.59 -0.64
C VAL A 124 0.58 7.57 -1.26
N LEU A 125 0.77 6.42 -0.62
CA LEU A 125 1.64 5.36 -1.13
C LEU A 125 1.13 4.82 -2.48
N LEU A 126 -0.17 4.54 -2.57
CA LEU A 126 -0.80 4.00 -3.78
C LEU A 126 -0.88 5.03 -4.92
N ASP A 127 -1.13 6.30 -4.61
CA ASP A 127 -1.09 7.41 -5.56
C ASP A 127 0.31 7.60 -6.16
N LEU A 128 1.35 7.28 -5.37
CA LEU A 128 2.75 7.25 -5.81
C LEU A 128 3.19 5.88 -6.38
N GLU A 129 2.23 5.06 -6.80
CA GLU A 129 2.44 3.78 -7.51
C GLU A 129 3.11 2.68 -6.67
N ALA A 130 2.91 2.67 -5.35
CA ALA A 130 3.29 1.50 -4.55
C ALA A 130 2.51 0.25 -5.02
N ASP A 131 3.21 -0.82 -5.39
CA ASP A 131 2.59 -2.03 -5.92
C ASP A 131 1.95 -2.89 -4.80
N PRO A 132 0.61 -3.04 -4.76
CA PRO A 132 -0.08 -3.87 -3.78
C PRO A 132 0.24 -5.37 -3.91
N ASN A 133 0.74 -5.79 -5.07
CA ASN A 133 1.07 -7.17 -5.40
C ASN A 133 2.58 -7.45 -5.32
N SER A 134 3.36 -6.49 -4.80
CA SER A 134 4.80 -6.67 -4.61
C SER A 134 5.06 -7.77 -3.57
N ARG A 135 5.88 -8.77 -3.92
CA ARG A 135 6.19 -9.86 -2.99
C ARG A 135 7.14 -9.39 -1.89
N ILE A 136 6.78 -9.70 -0.66
CA ILE A 136 7.65 -9.52 0.50
C ILE A 136 8.52 -10.76 0.64
N HIS A 137 9.80 -10.65 0.27
CA HIS A 137 10.73 -11.78 0.17
C HIS A 137 10.73 -12.72 1.39
N ILE A 138 10.69 -12.15 2.59
CA ILE A 138 10.75 -12.89 3.86
C ILE A 138 9.46 -13.65 4.22
N PHE A 139 8.31 -13.27 3.66
CA PHE A 139 7.02 -13.91 3.95
C PHE A 139 6.48 -14.69 2.75
N ASN A 140 7.07 -14.52 1.56
CA ASN A 140 6.55 -15.02 0.28
C ASN A 140 5.09 -14.58 -0.01
N GLN A 141 4.64 -13.51 0.64
CA GLN A 141 3.30 -12.95 0.54
C GLN A 141 3.39 -11.49 0.10
N THR A 142 2.32 -10.98 -0.51
CA THR A 142 2.14 -9.56 -0.82
C THR A 142 1.58 -8.79 0.38
N PRO A 143 1.75 -7.46 0.46
CA PRO A 143 1.08 -6.63 1.46
C PRO A 143 -0.43 -6.87 1.49
N TRP A 144 -1.04 -7.05 0.32
CA TRP A 144 -2.45 -7.35 0.17
C TRP A 144 -2.86 -8.69 0.80
N GLU A 145 -2.13 -9.77 0.51
CA GLU A 145 -2.39 -11.10 1.07
C GLU A 145 -2.26 -11.11 2.60
N ARG A 146 -1.23 -10.42 3.14
CA ARG A 146 -1.05 -10.28 4.59
C ARG A 146 -2.17 -9.48 5.23
N PHE A 147 -2.62 -8.42 4.55
CA PHE A 147 -3.74 -7.61 5.00
C PHE A 147 -5.02 -8.44 5.05
N LEU A 148 -5.37 -9.19 3.99
CA LEU A 148 -6.53 -10.06 3.98
C LEU A 148 -6.51 -11.13 5.07
N ALA A 149 -5.35 -11.76 5.29
CA ALA A 149 -5.17 -12.71 6.38
C ALA A 149 -5.47 -12.06 7.74
N THR A 150 -4.91 -10.87 7.99
CA THR A 150 -5.13 -10.14 9.23
C THR A 150 -6.58 -9.67 9.39
N SER A 151 -7.21 -9.19 8.31
CA SER A 151 -8.63 -8.83 8.27
C SER A 151 -9.52 -10.03 8.61
N ASN A 152 -9.17 -11.23 8.12
CA ASN A 152 -9.88 -12.46 8.48
C ASN A 152 -9.70 -12.83 9.95
N GLU A 153 -8.52 -12.62 10.55
CA GLU A 153 -8.30 -12.79 12.00
C GLU A 153 -9.21 -11.86 12.81
N TYR A 154 -9.31 -10.58 12.42
CA TYR A 154 -10.26 -9.62 13.03
C TYR A 154 -11.72 -10.07 12.88
N ALA A 155 -12.11 -10.48 11.67
CA ALA A 155 -13.47 -10.94 11.38
C ALA A 155 -13.88 -12.16 12.23
N ARG A 156 -12.92 -12.99 12.64
CA ARG A 156 -13.15 -14.17 13.48
C ARG A 156 -13.10 -13.88 14.98
N GLY A 157 -12.83 -12.63 15.36
CA GLY A 157 -12.56 -12.26 16.75
C GLY A 157 -11.25 -12.85 17.30
N GLU A 158 -10.36 -13.36 16.43
CA GLU A 158 -9.03 -13.87 16.82
C GLU A 158 -8.08 -12.69 17.14
N ARG A 159 -8.46 -11.46 16.76
CA ARG A 159 -7.89 -10.19 17.22
C ARG A 159 -9.00 -9.27 17.67
N GLY A 160 -8.76 -8.51 18.75
CA GLY A 160 -9.67 -7.43 19.16
C GLY A 160 -9.71 -6.34 18.08
N ALA A 161 -10.89 -6.11 17.50
CA ALA A 161 -11.14 -5.02 16.57
C ALA A 161 -11.96 -3.94 17.26
N GLU A 162 -11.42 -2.73 17.33
CA GLU A 162 -12.23 -1.55 17.63
C GLU A 162 -13.11 -1.21 16.41
N PRO A 163 -14.34 -0.68 16.60
CA PRO A 163 -15.23 -0.34 15.49
C PRO A 163 -14.59 0.58 14.44
N GLU A 164 -13.77 1.52 14.88
CA GLU A 164 -13.02 2.44 14.01
C GLU A 164 -12.08 1.71 13.04
N TYR A 165 -11.58 0.53 13.42
CA TYR A 165 -10.72 -0.27 12.56
C TYR A 165 -11.51 -0.97 11.46
N VAL A 166 -12.79 -1.30 11.68
CA VAL A 166 -13.63 -1.93 10.66
C VAL A 166 -13.84 -0.97 9.48
N GLU A 167 -14.14 0.30 9.77
CA GLU A 167 -14.25 1.33 8.73
C GLU A 167 -12.91 1.54 7.99
N ALA A 168 -11.80 1.64 8.73
CA ALA A 168 -10.47 1.79 8.14
C ALA A 168 -10.04 0.56 7.30
N ILE A 169 -10.45 -0.66 7.68
CA ILE A 169 -10.25 -1.88 6.90
C ILE A 169 -11.07 -1.82 5.61
N GLY A 170 -12.33 -1.36 5.68
CA GLY A 170 -13.16 -1.14 4.50
C GLY A 170 -12.53 -0.15 3.51
N ASP A 171 -12.07 1.00 4.01
CA ASP A 171 -11.40 2.02 3.18
C ASP A 171 -10.13 1.47 2.54
N ALA A 172 -9.35 0.72 3.30
CA ALA A 172 -8.14 0.08 2.80
C ALA A 172 -8.44 -0.98 1.74
N MET A 173 -9.51 -1.78 1.90
CA MET A 173 -9.93 -2.76 0.89
C MET A 173 -10.28 -2.09 -0.44
N GLU A 174 -11.11 -1.03 -0.40
CA GLU A 174 -11.50 -0.28 -1.59
C GLU A 174 -10.26 0.30 -2.30
N LEU A 175 -9.41 1.04 -1.57
CA LEU A 175 -8.19 1.62 -2.12
C LEU A 175 -7.27 0.57 -2.75
N MET A 176 -7.04 -0.55 -2.08
CA MET A 176 -6.17 -1.60 -2.59
C MET A 176 -6.72 -2.19 -3.89
N ILE A 177 -8.02 -2.45 -3.98
CA ILE A 177 -8.67 -2.97 -5.19
C ILE A 177 -8.61 -1.94 -6.32
N GLU A 178 -8.88 -0.67 -6.02
CA GLU A 178 -8.81 0.45 -6.97
C GLU A 178 -7.42 0.55 -7.62
N HIS A 179 -6.37 0.36 -6.82
CA HIS A 179 -4.97 0.38 -7.26
C HIS A 179 -4.45 -0.99 -7.70
N GLY A 180 -5.34 -1.94 -7.99
CA GLY A 180 -5.00 -3.15 -8.74
C GLY A 180 -4.57 -4.36 -7.90
N ALA A 181 -4.81 -4.36 -6.59
CA ALA A 181 -4.62 -5.55 -5.75
C ALA A 181 -5.36 -6.77 -6.33
N ARG A 182 -4.72 -7.93 -6.35
CA ARG A 182 -5.31 -9.15 -6.93
C ARG A 182 -6.47 -9.65 -6.09
N VAL A 183 -7.61 -9.92 -6.73
CA VAL A 183 -8.83 -10.39 -6.04
C VAL A 183 -8.96 -11.91 -6.02
N ASN A 184 -7.92 -12.57 -6.50
CA ASN A 184 -7.74 -14.00 -6.51
C ASN A 184 -6.25 -14.32 -6.32
N GLY A 185 -5.94 -15.39 -5.61
CA GLY A 185 -4.56 -15.76 -5.32
C GLY A 185 -4.48 -16.82 -4.24
N THR A 186 -3.42 -16.81 -3.47
CA THR A 186 -3.19 -17.74 -2.36
C THR A 186 -2.65 -16.97 -1.16
N PHE A 187 -3.21 -17.19 0.03
CA PHE A 187 -2.58 -16.75 1.27
C PHE A 187 -2.85 -17.73 2.40
N GLN A 188 -2.05 -17.63 3.47
CA GLN A 188 -2.24 -18.44 4.66
C GLN A 188 -3.40 -17.86 5.47
N MET A 189 -4.52 -18.59 5.53
CA MET A 189 -5.72 -18.17 6.25
C MET A 189 -5.50 -18.13 7.78
N ARG A 190 -4.53 -18.90 8.27
CA ARG A 190 -4.04 -18.92 9.65
C ARG A 190 -2.55 -19.23 9.70
N LYS A 191 -1.89 -18.77 10.75
CA LYS A 191 -0.49 -19.09 11.03
C LYS A 191 -0.32 -20.61 11.22
N GLY A 192 0.49 -21.23 10.36
CA GLY A 192 0.77 -22.67 10.38
C GLY A 192 -0.16 -23.53 9.53
N GLU A 193 -1.15 -22.93 8.84
CA GLU A 193 -1.93 -23.63 7.82
C GLU A 193 -1.24 -23.55 6.45
N PHE A 194 -1.54 -24.52 5.59
CA PHE A 194 -1.11 -24.48 4.18
C PHE A 194 -1.74 -23.28 3.48
N GLU A 195 -1.03 -22.74 2.48
CA GLU A 195 -1.57 -21.69 1.62
C GLU A 195 -2.88 -22.17 0.98
N LYS A 196 -3.97 -21.45 1.25
CA LYS A 196 -5.26 -21.72 0.64
C LYS A 196 -5.45 -20.75 -0.50
N GLY A 197 -5.94 -21.25 -1.63
CA GLY A 197 -6.48 -20.38 -2.67
C GLY A 197 -7.61 -19.51 -2.10
N TYR A 198 -7.62 -18.24 -2.48
CA TYR A 198 -8.75 -17.35 -2.25
C TYR A 198 -9.27 -16.82 -3.59
N ASP A 199 -10.56 -16.60 -3.64
CA ASP A 199 -11.21 -15.88 -4.73
C ASP A 199 -12.04 -14.70 -4.19
N PHE A 200 -12.78 -14.08 -5.10
CA PHE A 200 -13.69 -12.99 -4.76
C PHE A 200 -14.72 -13.37 -3.69
N LYS A 201 -15.20 -14.62 -3.65
CA LYS A 201 -16.18 -15.07 -2.66
C LYS A 201 -15.56 -15.09 -1.27
N ASP A 202 -14.31 -15.55 -1.15
CA ASP A 202 -13.58 -15.50 0.12
C ASP A 202 -13.38 -14.05 0.59
N LEU A 203 -13.02 -13.13 -0.32
CA LEU A 203 -12.90 -11.70 -0.03
C LEU A 203 -14.22 -11.11 0.50
N MET A 204 -15.33 -11.39 -0.19
CA MET A 204 -16.65 -10.94 0.23
C MET A 204 -17.08 -11.56 1.56
N ALA A 205 -16.73 -12.82 1.81
CA ALA A 205 -17.02 -13.47 3.09
C ALA A 205 -16.25 -12.81 4.26
N ILE A 206 -15.01 -12.38 4.04
CA ILE A 206 -14.24 -11.59 5.02
C ILE A 206 -14.95 -10.25 5.27
N ALA A 207 -15.27 -9.51 4.22
CA ALA A 207 -15.95 -8.21 4.30
C ALA A 207 -17.30 -8.27 5.05
N ILE A 208 -18.13 -9.28 4.74
CA ILE A 208 -19.41 -9.52 5.42
C ILE A 208 -19.19 -9.84 6.90
N ARG A 209 -18.23 -10.71 7.21
CA ARG A 209 -17.96 -11.13 8.60
C ARG A 209 -17.36 -10.02 9.44
N LEU A 210 -16.57 -9.11 8.84
CA LEU A 210 -16.13 -7.88 9.47
C LEU A 210 -17.30 -6.94 9.84
N GLY A 211 -18.47 -7.14 9.24
CA GLY A 211 -19.62 -6.27 9.43
C GLY A 211 -19.56 -5.00 8.59
N LEU A 212 -18.89 -5.01 7.43
CA LEU A 212 -18.90 -3.85 6.54
C LEU A 212 -20.33 -3.52 6.09
N PRO A 213 -20.71 -2.23 6.05
CA PRO A 213 -22.06 -1.81 5.67
C PRO A 213 -22.37 -2.16 4.20
N PRO A 214 -23.66 -2.39 3.86
CA PRO A 214 -24.06 -2.88 2.53
C PRO A 214 -23.52 -2.04 1.36
N HIS A 215 -23.53 -0.72 1.48
CA HIS A 215 -23.05 0.17 0.41
C HIS A 215 -21.56 -0.02 0.08
N ARG A 216 -20.73 -0.41 1.05
CA ARG A 216 -19.32 -0.74 0.81
C ARG A 216 -19.18 -2.11 0.15
N LEU A 217 -19.97 -3.08 0.58
CA LEU A 217 -20.02 -4.41 -0.04
C LEU A 217 -20.39 -4.32 -1.52
N ASP A 218 -21.39 -3.48 -1.85
CA ASP A 218 -21.83 -3.26 -3.22
C ASP A 218 -20.75 -2.55 -4.05
N ARG A 219 -20.07 -1.56 -3.47
CA ARG A 219 -18.95 -0.88 -4.14
C ARG A 219 -17.78 -1.82 -4.43
N ILE A 220 -17.36 -2.63 -3.45
CA ILE A 220 -16.31 -3.63 -3.64
C ILE A 220 -16.69 -4.60 -4.76
N ARG A 221 -17.94 -5.08 -4.78
CA ARG A 221 -18.45 -5.94 -5.85
C ARG A 221 -18.37 -5.25 -7.20
N GLU A 222 -18.90 -4.03 -7.31
CA GLU A 222 -18.90 -3.25 -8.54
C GLU A 222 -17.48 -3.01 -9.08
N MET A 223 -16.52 -2.66 -8.23
CA MET A 223 -15.12 -2.47 -8.61
C MET A 223 -14.50 -3.72 -9.22
N ILE A 224 -14.85 -4.89 -8.69
CA ILE A 224 -14.35 -6.18 -9.14
C ILE A 224 -15.02 -6.60 -10.45
N ASP A 225 -16.34 -6.45 -10.55
CA ASP A 225 -17.09 -6.73 -11.76
C ASP A 225 -16.61 -5.84 -12.92
N ASN A 226 -16.46 -4.53 -12.69
CA ASN A 226 -15.90 -3.58 -13.66
C ASN A 226 -14.47 -3.96 -14.10
N ARG A 227 -13.69 -4.61 -13.23
CA ARG A 227 -12.35 -5.11 -13.58
C ARG A 227 -12.43 -6.36 -14.44
N ASN A 228 -13.33 -7.28 -14.11
CA ASN A 228 -13.54 -8.51 -14.86
C ASN A 228 -14.08 -8.23 -16.27
N GLU A 229 -15.02 -7.29 -16.40
CA GLU A 229 -15.54 -6.83 -17.69
C GLU A 229 -14.44 -6.21 -18.55
N ARG A 230 -13.61 -5.33 -17.98
CA ARG A 230 -12.44 -4.79 -18.68
C ARG A 230 -11.49 -5.89 -19.11
N LYS A 231 -11.20 -6.84 -18.23
CA LYS A 231 -10.33 -7.98 -18.54
C LYS A 231 -10.85 -8.80 -19.71
N TRP A 232 -12.14 -9.13 -19.68
CA TRP A 232 -12.81 -9.85 -20.75
C TRP A 232 -12.77 -9.07 -22.06
N PHE A 233 -13.08 -7.78 -22.03
CA PHE A 233 -13.05 -6.89 -23.20
C PHE A 233 -11.67 -6.84 -23.86
N PHE A 234 -10.61 -6.60 -23.07
CA PHE A 234 -9.24 -6.57 -23.59
C PHE A 234 -8.77 -7.93 -24.07
N SER A 235 -9.14 -9.03 -23.39
CA SER A 235 -8.82 -10.38 -23.84
C SER A 235 -9.43 -10.66 -25.22
N ASN A 236 -10.67 -10.25 -25.45
CA ASN A 236 -11.33 -10.43 -26.75
C ASN A 236 -10.65 -9.63 -27.86
N ILE A 237 -10.32 -8.36 -27.62
CA ILE A 237 -9.58 -7.54 -28.61
C ILE A 237 -8.22 -8.17 -28.91
N LEU A 238 -7.50 -8.61 -27.88
CA LEU A 238 -6.15 -9.14 -28.04
C LEU A 238 -6.14 -10.51 -28.72
N ASN A 239 -7.15 -11.35 -28.46
CA ASN A 239 -7.37 -12.59 -29.21
C ASN A 239 -7.68 -12.31 -30.70
N MET A 240 -8.42 -11.26 -31.02
CA MET A 240 -8.65 -10.83 -32.41
C MET A 240 -7.36 -10.36 -33.12
N VAL A 241 -6.36 -9.89 -32.36
CA VAL A 241 -5.08 -9.37 -32.88
C VAL A 241 -3.93 -10.38 -32.68
N GLY A 242 -4.22 -11.59 -32.18
CA GLY A 242 -3.23 -12.67 -31.99
C GLY A 242 -2.21 -12.42 -30.86
N ILE A 243 -2.55 -11.60 -29.86
CA ILE A 243 -1.67 -11.24 -28.74
C ILE A 243 -1.95 -12.13 -27.52
N GLN A 244 -0.90 -12.66 -26.90
CA GLN A 244 -0.98 -13.60 -25.77
C GLN A 244 -1.60 -13.00 -24.48
N GLU A 245 -2.32 -13.85 -23.73
CA GLU A 245 -3.01 -13.54 -22.47
C GLU A 245 -2.11 -12.95 -21.36
N ALA A 246 -0.80 -13.27 -21.38
CA ALA A 246 0.17 -12.70 -20.46
C ALA A 246 0.28 -11.16 -20.58
N VAL A 247 0.13 -10.63 -21.80
CA VAL A 247 0.16 -9.19 -22.08
C VAL A 247 -1.13 -8.52 -21.56
N VAL A 248 -2.27 -9.22 -21.63
CA VAL A 248 -3.57 -8.76 -21.11
C VAL A 248 -3.47 -8.50 -19.60
N ASN A 249 -2.96 -9.46 -18.84
CA ASN A 249 -2.83 -9.34 -17.39
C ASN A 249 -1.88 -8.21 -16.97
N GLN A 250 -0.83 -7.96 -17.75
CA GLN A 250 0.13 -6.88 -17.50
C GLN A 250 -0.46 -5.49 -17.81
N LEU A 251 -1.34 -5.38 -18.82
CA LEU A 251 -2.03 -4.13 -19.15
C LEU A 251 -3.12 -3.75 -18.14
N LEU A 252 -3.73 -4.75 -17.49
CA LEU A 252 -4.80 -4.58 -16.49
C LEU A 252 -4.30 -4.36 -15.07
N SER A 253 -3.01 -4.56 -14.82
CA SER A 253 -2.34 -4.16 -13.58
C SER A 253 -1.90 -2.69 -13.57
N ILE A 254 -2.12 -1.95 -14.66
CA ILE A 254 -1.76 -0.53 -14.76
C ILE A 254 -2.84 0.32 -14.07
N PRO A 255 -2.49 1.12 -13.04
CA PRO A 255 -3.45 1.99 -12.35
C PRO A 255 -4.11 3.03 -13.28
N HIS A 256 -5.32 3.45 -12.93
CA HIS A 256 -6.13 4.41 -13.71
C HIS A 256 -5.41 5.76 -13.97
N SER A 257 -4.49 6.15 -13.08
CA SER A 257 -3.67 7.37 -13.18
C SER A 257 -2.71 7.37 -14.37
N GLN A 258 -2.39 6.21 -14.96
CA GLN A 258 -1.49 6.11 -16.13
C GLN A 258 -2.20 6.10 -17.49
N VAL A 259 -3.54 6.13 -17.55
CA VAL A 259 -4.27 6.12 -18.84
C VAL A 259 -3.97 7.38 -19.67
N TYR A 260 -3.61 8.50 -19.03
CA TYR A 260 -3.28 9.75 -19.72
C TYR A 260 -1.91 9.76 -20.42
N TYR A 261 -0.94 8.95 -20.00
CA TYR A 261 0.36 8.83 -20.70
C TYR A 261 0.34 7.86 -21.88
N LYS A 262 -0.79 7.14 -22.08
CA LYS A 262 -0.90 6.09 -23.08
C LYS A 262 -1.09 6.63 -24.52
N ARG A 263 -1.64 7.84 -24.68
CA ARG A 263 -1.72 8.51 -25.99
C ARG A 263 -0.33 8.83 -26.54
N GLU A 264 0.54 9.44 -25.73
CA GLU A 264 1.92 9.75 -26.17
C GLU A 264 2.75 8.49 -26.49
N TRP A 265 2.53 7.38 -25.78
CA TRP A 265 3.29 6.15 -26.03
C TRP A 265 2.82 5.42 -27.31
N MET A 266 1.52 5.45 -27.60
CA MET A 266 0.96 4.93 -28.85
C MET A 266 1.39 5.79 -30.05
N ASP A 267 1.37 7.12 -29.91
CA ASP A 267 1.78 8.06 -30.96
C ASP A 267 3.28 7.92 -31.30
N ARG A 268 4.14 7.67 -30.30
CA ARG A 268 5.58 7.42 -30.54
C ARG A 268 5.84 6.08 -31.25
N LYS A 269 5.03 5.04 -31.00
CA LYS A 269 5.19 3.74 -31.68
C LYS A 269 4.72 3.79 -33.15
N GLU A 270 3.65 4.53 -33.46
CA GLU A 270 3.27 4.76 -34.85
C GLU A 270 4.35 5.52 -35.63
N HIS A 271 5.02 6.49 -34.98
CA HIS A 271 6.08 7.26 -35.63
C HIS A 271 7.34 6.44 -35.93
N VAL A 272 7.68 5.46 -35.08
CA VAL A 272 8.80 4.53 -35.27
C VAL A 272 8.49 3.47 -36.34
N LEU A 273 7.24 3.00 -36.41
CA LEU A 273 6.81 2.03 -37.43
C LEU A 273 6.66 2.66 -38.83
N ARG A 274 6.32 3.95 -38.92
CA ARG A 274 6.27 4.68 -40.21
C ARG A 274 7.64 5.10 -40.73
N SER A 275 8.64 5.26 -39.84
CA SER A 275 10.01 5.63 -40.23
C SER A 275 10.90 4.44 -40.59
N SER A 276 10.49 3.21 -40.24
CA SER A 276 11.18 1.97 -40.60
C SER A 276 10.67 1.29 -41.87
N GLY A 277 9.56 1.78 -42.47
CA GLY A 277 8.96 1.24 -43.69
C GLY A 277 9.31 1.98 -45.00
N ARG A 278 10.38 2.78 -45.02
CA ARG A 278 10.87 3.45 -46.24
C ARG A 278 12.37 3.21 -46.45
N GLN A 279 12.79 1.95 -46.50
CA GLN A 279 14.03 1.55 -47.16
C GLN A 279 13.85 0.13 -47.71
N GLU A 280 13.20 0.03 -48.86
CA GLU A 280 13.48 -0.98 -49.89
C GLU A 280 13.48 -0.27 -51.25
#